data_AF-A0A0C3C2Y7-F1
#
_entry.id   AF-A0A0C3C2Y7-F1
#
_cell.length_a   1.000
_cell.length_b   1.000
_cell.length_c   1.000
_cell.angle_alpha   90.00
_cell.angle_beta   90.00
_cell.angle_gamma   90.00
#
_symmetry.space_group_name_H-M   'P 1'
#
loop_
_entity.id
_entity.type
_entity.pdbx_description
1 polymer ?
#
loop_
_entity_poly.entity_id
_entity_poly.type
_entity_poly.pdbx_seq_one_letter_code
_entity_poly.pdbx_strand_id
1 'polypeptide(L)'
;MTFEALIDHGSSSVLIRESYVNKLGLRCKPLRKPFSAELAIENNGQKVEISFSEYITLQLHDPSALWSSKSIRAIVAPGLCTPMILGLPFLSHNNIVVDASTRTAIDKKSGFNLLHPILPTPHVPKKKLKEFFKDLQQDRKLMVAKLNMVCNEHKRRSMHKFEEAKPVDVISAVREWVEILAAQDQLKQLGNELKSEFKDVFSPIPHHSDLPTDFYCRI
;
A
#
# COMPACT_ATOMS: atom_id res chain seq x y z
N MET A 1 -9.84 -23.96 2.14
CA MET A 1 -10.43 -24.10 0.79
C MET A 1 -10.36 -22.74 0.13
N THR A 2 -9.81 -22.64 -1.07
CA THR A 2 -9.73 -21.41 -1.87
C THR A 2 -10.72 -21.48 -3.03
N PHE A 3 -11.27 -20.35 -3.45
CA PHE A 3 -12.10 -20.26 -4.63
C PHE A 3 -11.89 -18.90 -5.30
N GLU A 4 -12.16 -18.85 -6.59
CA GLU A 4 -12.07 -17.63 -7.38
C GLU A 4 -13.33 -16.77 -7.20
N ALA A 5 -13.14 -15.46 -7.11
CA ALA A 5 -14.22 -14.50 -7.05
C ALA A 5 -13.97 -13.39 -8.09
N LEU A 6 -15.04 -12.95 -8.75
CA LEU A 6 -14.98 -11.83 -9.67
C LEU A 6 -15.19 -10.53 -8.90
N ILE A 7 -14.28 -9.58 -9.01
CA ILE A 7 -14.48 -8.22 -8.51
C ILE A 7 -15.20 -7.42 -9.60
N ASP A 8 -16.40 -6.94 -9.28
CA ASP A 8 -17.24 -6.22 -10.23
C ASP A 8 -17.84 -4.97 -9.58
N HIS A 9 -17.34 -3.80 -9.95
CA HIS A 9 -17.86 -2.52 -9.45
C HIS A 9 -19.26 -2.19 -10.01
N GLY A 10 -19.65 -2.79 -11.14
CA GLY A 10 -20.97 -2.60 -11.77
C GLY A 10 -22.07 -3.43 -11.11
N SER A 11 -21.71 -4.49 -10.38
CA SER A 11 -22.69 -5.30 -9.67
C SER A 11 -23.22 -4.58 -8.43
N SER A 12 -24.55 -4.39 -8.40
CA SER A 12 -25.27 -3.79 -7.27
C SER A 12 -25.38 -4.70 -6.04
N SER A 13 -24.95 -5.96 -6.15
CA SER A 13 -25.06 -6.98 -5.10
C SER A 13 -23.84 -7.88 -5.04
N VAL A 14 -23.70 -8.60 -3.92
CA VAL A 14 -22.75 -9.71 -3.79
C VAL A 14 -23.51 -10.99 -4.10
N LEU A 15 -23.01 -11.79 -5.03
CA LEU A 15 -23.67 -13.02 -5.49
C LEU A 15 -22.78 -14.22 -5.21
N ILE A 16 -23.37 -15.36 -4.86
CA ILE A 16 -22.67 -16.64 -4.70
C ILE A 16 -23.41 -17.75 -5.44
N ARG A 17 -22.66 -18.62 -6.11
CA ARG A 17 -23.21 -19.78 -6.81
C ARG A 17 -23.75 -20.79 -5.79
N GLU A 18 -24.97 -21.27 -6.01
CA GLU A 18 -25.64 -22.25 -5.15
C GLU A 18 -24.80 -23.52 -4.89
N SER A 19 -24.11 -24.05 -5.90
CA SER A 19 -23.25 -25.22 -5.73
C SER A 19 -22.14 -25.03 -4.69
N TYR A 20 -21.64 -23.80 -4.52
CA TYR A 20 -20.64 -23.46 -3.51
C TYR A 20 -21.25 -23.32 -2.12
N VAL A 21 -22.47 -22.79 -2.04
CA VAL A 21 -23.24 -22.74 -0.79
C VAL A 21 -23.42 -24.17 -0.24
N ASN A 22 -23.87 -25.09 -1.10
CA ASN A 22 -24.06 -26.50 -0.75
C ASN A 22 -22.74 -27.18 -0.38
N LYS A 23 -21.69 -26.98 -1.19
CA LYS A 23 -20.35 -27.57 -0.94
C LYS A 23 -19.74 -27.12 0.39
N LEU A 24 -20.00 -25.87 0.80
CA LEU A 24 -19.50 -25.31 2.05
C LEU A 24 -20.43 -25.57 3.24
N GLY A 25 -21.59 -26.20 3.04
CA GLY A 25 -22.58 -26.45 4.08
C GLY A 25 -23.15 -25.16 4.70
N LEU A 26 -23.21 -24.08 3.93
CA LEU A 26 -23.65 -22.77 4.43
C LEU A 26 -25.18 -22.73 4.54
N ARG A 27 -25.68 -22.15 5.64
CA ARG A 27 -27.12 -22.03 5.89
C ARG A 27 -27.71 -20.83 5.13
N CYS A 28 -28.57 -21.12 4.15
CA CYS A 28 -29.39 -20.11 3.47
C CYS A 28 -30.41 -19.47 4.43
N LYS A 29 -30.72 -18.20 4.17
CA LYS A 29 -31.77 -17.42 4.83
C LYS A 29 -32.66 -16.76 3.78
N PRO A 30 -33.96 -16.64 4.01
CA PRO A 30 -34.86 -15.97 3.08
C PRO A 30 -34.62 -14.46 3.07
N LEU A 31 -34.61 -13.87 1.88
CA LEU A 31 -34.67 -12.43 1.68
C LEU A 31 -36.08 -11.92 2.04
N ARG A 32 -36.15 -10.72 2.63
CA ARG A 32 -37.45 -10.07 2.94
C ARG A 32 -38.23 -9.72 1.68
N LYS A 33 -37.52 -9.41 0.60
CA LYS A 33 -38.05 -9.14 -0.73
C LYS A 33 -37.14 -9.87 -1.73
N PRO A 34 -37.69 -10.59 -2.71
CA PRO A 34 -36.89 -11.19 -3.77
C PRO A 34 -36.02 -10.12 -4.45
N PHE A 35 -34.79 -10.49 -4.77
CA PHE A 35 -33.87 -9.68 -5.56
C PHE A 35 -34.02 -10.07 -7.03
N SER A 36 -34.41 -9.13 -7.88
CA SER A 36 -34.47 -9.33 -9.32
C SER A 36 -33.20 -8.86 -10.00
N ALA A 37 -32.70 -9.63 -10.95
CA ALA A 37 -31.65 -9.22 -11.88
C ALA A 37 -32.12 -9.40 -13.32
N GLU A 38 -31.90 -8.39 -14.15
CA GLU A 38 -32.04 -8.51 -15.61
C GLU A 38 -30.79 -9.19 -16.17
N LEU A 39 -30.96 -10.28 -16.92
CA LEU A 39 -29.85 -10.86 -17.66
C LEU A 39 -29.43 -9.92 -18.79
N ALA A 40 -28.12 -9.74 -18.95
CA ALA A 40 -27.54 -8.95 -20.04
C ALA A 40 -27.70 -9.62 -21.42
N ILE A 41 -28.14 -10.88 -21.49
CA ILE A 41 -28.35 -11.63 -22.72
C ILE A 41 -29.85 -11.79 -22.96
N GLU A 42 -30.33 -11.23 -24.07
CA GLU A 42 -31.69 -11.41 -24.53
C GLU A 42 -31.92 -12.84 -25.00
N ASN A 43 -33.03 -13.44 -24.59
CA ASN A 43 -33.52 -14.66 -25.22
C ASN A 43 -34.74 -14.26 -26.06
N ASN A 44 -34.60 -14.27 -27.39
CA ASN A 44 -35.65 -13.88 -28.35
C ASN A 44 -36.27 -12.47 -28.15
N GLY A 45 -35.47 -11.46 -27.79
CA GLY A 45 -35.93 -10.06 -27.69
C GLY A 45 -36.80 -9.74 -26.46
N GLN A 46 -36.93 -10.67 -25.51
CA GLN A 46 -37.51 -10.40 -24.19
C GLN A 46 -36.41 -10.37 -23.13
N LYS A 47 -36.46 -9.33 -22.28
CA LYS A 47 -35.64 -9.25 -21.07
C LYS A 47 -36.00 -10.41 -20.15
N VAL A 48 -35.04 -11.29 -19.88
CA VAL A 48 -35.22 -12.37 -18.92
C VAL A 48 -34.86 -11.83 -17.54
N GLU A 49 -35.88 -11.63 -16.71
CA GLU A 49 -35.71 -11.26 -15.31
C GLU A 49 -35.60 -12.53 -14.45
N ILE A 50 -34.49 -12.67 -13.73
CA ILE A 50 -34.31 -13.77 -12.78
C ILE A 50 -34.52 -13.21 -11.37
N SER A 51 -35.33 -13.90 -10.58
CA SER A 51 -35.53 -13.56 -9.17
C SER A 51 -34.79 -14.53 -8.26
N PHE A 52 -34.20 -13.98 -7.20
CA PHE A 52 -33.48 -14.70 -6.17
C PHE A 52 -34.12 -14.42 -4.82
N SER A 53 -34.35 -15.45 -4.01
CA SER A 53 -35.11 -15.35 -2.76
C SER A 53 -34.27 -15.62 -1.52
N GLU A 54 -33.02 -16.05 -1.67
CA GLU A 54 -32.17 -16.48 -0.56
C GLU A 54 -30.84 -15.74 -0.52
N TYR A 55 -30.29 -15.62 0.68
CA TYR A 55 -28.95 -15.12 0.91
C TYR A 55 -28.26 -15.90 2.02
N ILE A 56 -26.95 -15.77 2.06
CA ILE A 56 -26.09 -16.25 3.15
C ILE A 56 -25.31 -15.10 3.75
N THR A 57 -24.81 -15.29 4.96
CA THR A 57 -23.86 -14.37 5.59
C THR A 57 -22.53 -15.08 5.74
N LEU A 58 -21.45 -14.47 5.23
CA LEU A 58 -20.12 -15.04 5.30
C LEU A 58 -19.07 -13.94 5.53
N GLN A 59 -17.87 -14.37 5.89
CA GLN A 59 -16.66 -13.56 5.94
C GLN A 59 -15.62 -14.21 5.02
N LEU A 60 -14.90 -13.39 4.25
CA LEU A 60 -13.81 -13.86 3.40
C LEU A 60 -12.48 -13.68 4.12
N HIS A 61 -11.59 -14.63 3.94
CA HIS A 61 -10.26 -14.61 4.51
C HIS A 61 -9.23 -14.89 3.44
N ASP A 62 -8.11 -14.19 3.52
CA ASP A 62 -6.91 -14.57 2.80
C ASP A 62 -6.38 -15.93 3.31
N PRO A 63 -5.75 -16.76 2.47
CA PRO A 63 -5.20 -18.06 2.88
C PRO A 63 -4.26 -18.02 4.08
N SER A 64 -3.47 -16.96 4.26
CA SER A 64 -2.58 -16.78 5.42
C SER A 64 -3.29 -16.22 6.66
N ALA A 65 -4.59 -15.89 6.55
CA ALA A 65 -5.42 -15.23 7.56
C ALA A 65 -4.90 -13.84 8.00
N LEU A 66 -3.96 -13.25 7.25
CA LEU A 66 -3.47 -11.89 7.51
C LEU A 66 -4.48 -10.81 7.14
N TRP A 67 -5.44 -11.16 6.27
CA TRP A 67 -6.54 -10.28 5.92
C TRP A 67 -7.88 -11.01 6.04
N SER A 68 -8.88 -10.28 6.52
CA SER A 68 -10.26 -10.73 6.64
C SER A 68 -11.19 -9.61 6.22
N SER A 69 -12.19 -9.93 5.41
CA SER A 69 -13.28 -8.99 5.11
C SER A 69 -14.12 -8.76 6.36
N LYS A 70 -14.98 -7.75 6.35
CA LYS A 70 -16.16 -7.70 7.22
C LYS A 70 -17.18 -8.74 6.77
N SER A 71 -18.13 -9.07 7.65
CA SER A 71 -19.25 -9.95 7.32
C SER A 71 -20.13 -9.32 6.24
N ILE A 72 -20.45 -10.10 5.21
CA ILE A 72 -21.23 -9.67 4.06
C ILE A 72 -22.42 -10.58 3.83
N ARG A 73 -23.46 -10.02 3.22
CA ARG A 73 -24.61 -10.78 2.71
C ARG A 73 -24.39 -11.05 1.23
N ALA A 74 -24.34 -12.32 0.85
CA ALA A 74 -24.26 -12.76 -0.54
C ALA A 74 -25.58 -13.43 -0.92
N ILE A 75 -26.19 -12.96 -2.01
CA ILE A 75 -27.43 -13.53 -2.57
C ILE A 75 -27.08 -14.83 -3.27
N VAL A 76 -27.88 -15.87 -3.03
CA VAL A 76 -27.70 -17.17 -3.68
C VAL A 76 -28.25 -17.07 -5.09
N ALA A 77 -27.36 -17.22 -6.07
CA ALA A 77 -27.69 -17.10 -7.49
C ALA A 77 -27.42 -18.43 -8.21
N PRO A 78 -28.46 -19.26 -8.44
CA PRO A 78 -28.35 -20.43 -9.31
C PRO A 78 -27.88 -20.01 -10.70
N GLY A 79 -26.96 -20.77 -11.30
CA GLY A 79 -26.45 -20.47 -12.65
C GLY A 79 -25.42 -19.33 -12.76
N LEU A 80 -24.98 -18.71 -11.65
CA LEU A 80 -23.91 -17.72 -11.65
C LEU A 80 -22.66 -18.27 -12.37
N CYS A 81 -22.02 -17.56 -13.30
CA CYS A 81 -20.91 -18.09 -14.11
C CYS A 81 -19.58 -18.27 -13.33
N THR A 82 -19.41 -17.54 -12.24
CA THR A 82 -18.27 -17.59 -11.32
C THR A 82 -18.73 -18.09 -9.94
N PRO A 83 -17.85 -18.64 -9.09
CA PRO A 83 -18.23 -19.03 -7.73
C PRO A 83 -18.85 -17.89 -6.93
N MET A 84 -18.33 -16.67 -7.10
CA MET A 84 -18.77 -15.49 -6.35
C MET A 84 -18.52 -14.20 -7.13
N ILE A 85 -19.44 -13.24 -7.05
CA ILE A 85 -19.25 -11.86 -7.53
C ILE A 85 -19.20 -10.93 -6.33
N LEU A 86 -18.12 -10.16 -6.21
CA LEU A 86 -17.89 -9.14 -5.21
C LEU A 86 -18.28 -7.78 -5.78
N GLY A 87 -19.55 -7.45 -5.61
CA GLY A 87 -20.14 -6.21 -6.07
C GLY A 87 -19.68 -4.96 -5.33
N LEU A 88 -20.17 -3.80 -5.78
CA LEU A 88 -19.95 -2.51 -5.13
C LEU A 88 -20.27 -2.50 -3.62
N PRO A 89 -21.31 -3.19 -3.11
CA PRO A 89 -21.54 -3.27 -1.67
C PRO A 89 -20.39 -3.92 -0.90
N PHE A 90 -19.72 -4.93 -1.46
CA PHE A 90 -18.55 -5.54 -0.83
C PHE A 90 -17.38 -4.56 -0.82
N LEU A 91 -17.11 -3.92 -1.96
CA LEU A 91 -15.97 -3.03 -2.14
C LEU A 91 -16.06 -1.82 -1.20
N SER A 92 -17.21 -1.14 -1.20
CA SER A 92 -17.47 0.01 -0.32
C SER A 92 -17.43 -0.39 1.16
N HIS A 93 -18.05 -1.51 1.55
CA HIS A 93 -18.11 -1.93 2.93
C HIS A 93 -16.74 -2.29 3.51
N ASN A 94 -15.85 -2.84 2.69
CA ASN A 94 -14.49 -3.23 3.06
C ASN A 94 -13.40 -2.19 2.72
N ASN A 95 -13.78 -1.01 2.19
CA ASN A 95 -12.84 0.04 1.76
C ASN A 95 -11.84 -0.42 0.69
N ILE A 96 -12.29 -1.30 -0.22
CA ILE A 96 -11.47 -1.78 -1.32
C ILE A 96 -11.41 -0.73 -2.42
N VAL A 97 -10.20 -0.40 -2.87
CA VAL A 97 -9.97 0.40 -4.07
C VAL A 97 -9.39 -0.49 -5.14
N VAL A 98 -10.09 -0.52 -6.27
CA VAL A 98 -9.63 -1.20 -7.48
C VAL A 98 -8.96 -0.16 -8.36
N ASP A 99 -7.69 -0.40 -8.68
CA ASP A 99 -6.94 0.39 -9.65
C ASP A 99 -6.65 -0.50 -10.87
N ALA A 100 -7.29 -0.14 -11.98
CA ALA A 100 -7.16 -0.86 -13.24
C ALA A 100 -5.77 -0.69 -13.87
N SER A 101 -5.11 0.45 -13.65
CA SER A 101 -3.79 0.75 -14.23
C SER A 101 -2.71 -0.11 -13.59
N THR A 102 -2.73 -0.23 -12.25
CA THR A 102 -1.78 -1.04 -11.49
C THR A 102 -2.23 -2.48 -11.30
N ARG A 103 -3.45 -2.83 -11.74
CA ARG A 103 -4.09 -4.14 -11.54
C ARG A 103 -4.09 -4.55 -10.07
N THR A 104 -4.53 -3.65 -9.21
CA THR A 104 -4.60 -3.89 -7.76
C THR A 104 -6.02 -3.75 -7.24
N ALA A 105 -6.33 -4.48 -6.17
CA ALA A 105 -7.54 -4.30 -5.38
C ALA A 105 -7.13 -4.23 -3.91
N ILE A 106 -6.95 -3.01 -3.40
CA ILE A 106 -6.31 -2.75 -2.11
C ILE A 106 -7.36 -2.38 -1.08
N ASP A 107 -7.37 -3.07 0.05
CA ASP A 107 -8.04 -2.57 1.26
C ASP A 107 -7.30 -1.33 1.76
N LYS A 108 -7.92 -0.16 1.63
CA LYS A 108 -7.33 1.13 2.03
C LYS A 108 -6.86 1.19 3.48
N LYS A 109 -7.45 0.41 4.38
CA LYS A 109 -7.11 0.46 5.81
C LYS A 109 -5.86 -0.33 6.13
N SER A 110 -5.72 -1.52 5.54
CA SER A 110 -4.61 -2.43 5.83
C SER A 110 -3.48 -2.34 4.81
N GLY A 111 -3.74 -1.80 3.62
CA GLY A 111 -2.84 -1.85 2.47
C GLY A 111 -2.77 -3.24 1.82
N PHE A 112 -3.61 -4.20 2.24
CA PHE A 112 -3.60 -5.56 1.72
C PHE A 112 -4.15 -5.61 0.29
N ASN A 113 -3.44 -6.29 -0.62
CA ASN A 113 -3.87 -6.46 -2.01
C ASN A 113 -4.59 -7.80 -2.21
N LEU A 114 -5.89 -7.74 -2.45
CA LEU A 114 -6.76 -8.92 -2.60
C LEU A 114 -6.41 -9.75 -3.86
N LEU A 115 -5.79 -9.14 -4.89
CA LEU A 115 -5.39 -9.85 -6.10
C LEU A 115 -4.07 -10.60 -5.96
N HIS A 116 -3.32 -10.35 -4.88
CA HIS A 116 -2.05 -11.02 -4.58
C HIS A 116 -2.07 -11.57 -3.15
N PRO A 117 -2.90 -12.60 -2.88
CA PRO A 117 -3.00 -13.18 -1.55
C PRO A 117 -1.67 -13.82 -1.13
N ILE A 118 -1.41 -13.83 0.17
CA ILE A 118 -0.20 -14.42 0.72
C ILE A 118 -0.46 -15.91 0.90
N LEU A 119 0.33 -16.74 0.22
CA LEU A 119 0.24 -18.18 0.41
C LEU A 119 0.62 -18.52 1.86
N PRO A 120 -0.09 -19.47 2.49
CA PRO A 120 0.29 -19.93 3.82
C PRO A 120 1.74 -20.41 3.74
N THR A 121 2.60 -19.90 4.61
CA THR A 121 3.94 -20.46 4.73
C THR A 121 3.80 -21.93 5.11
N PRO A 122 4.58 -22.84 4.49
CA PRO A 122 4.57 -24.24 4.88
C PRO A 122 4.75 -24.29 6.39
N HIS A 123 3.86 -24.98 7.10
CA HIS A 123 3.98 -25.17 8.54
C HIS A 123 5.33 -25.85 8.80
N VAL A 124 6.34 -25.06 9.17
CA VAL A 124 7.56 -25.61 9.74
C VAL A 124 7.08 -26.36 10.99
N PRO A 125 7.38 -27.67 11.12
CA PRO A 125 7.02 -28.41 12.31
C PRO A 125 7.47 -27.61 13.52
N LYS A 126 6.53 -27.26 14.40
CA LYS A 126 6.87 -26.52 15.62
C LYS A 126 7.96 -27.32 16.33
N LYS A 127 9.16 -26.74 16.46
CA LYS A 127 10.26 -27.37 17.19
C LYS A 127 9.74 -27.81 18.56
N LYS A 128 10.16 -28.97 19.04
CA LYS A 128 9.77 -29.40 20.38
C LYS A 128 10.27 -28.35 21.37
N LEU A 129 9.50 -28.07 22.42
CA LEU A 129 9.83 -27.03 23.41
C LEU A 129 11.27 -27.20 23.95
N LYS A 130 11.72 -28.45 24.13
CA LYS A 130 13.09 -28.79 24.54
C LYS A 130 14.16 -28.34 23.54
N GLU A 131 13.92 -28.49 22.24
CA GLU A 131 14.86 -28.06 21.19
C GLU A 131 14.92 -26.54 21.14
N PHE A 132 13.76 -25.87 21.22
CA PHE A 132 13.69 -24.42 21.31
C PHE A 132 14.48 -23.87 22.50
N PHE A 133 14.36 -24.48 23.68
CA PHE A 133 15.15 -24.05 24.84
C PHE A 133 16.65 -24.27 24.67
N LYS A 134 17.07 -25.35 23.99
CA LYS A 134 18.49 -25.58 23.67
C LYS A 134 19.03 -24.50 22.74
N ASP A 135 18.28 -24.17 21.68
CA ASP A 135 18.64 -23.12 20.73
C ASP A 135 18.75 -21.77 21.47
N LEU A 136 17.76 -21.44 22.30
CA LEU A 136 17.76 -20.19 23.08
C LEU A 136 18.95 -20.08 24.04
N GLN A 137 19.38 -21.20 24.66
CA GLN A 137 20.56 -21.23 25.51
C GLN A 137 21.84 -20.98 24.69
N GLN A 138 21.95 -21.55 23.50
CA GLN A 138 23.07 -21.32 22.59
C GLN A 138 23.13 -19.88 22.12
N ASP A 139 21.98 -19.32 21.70
CA ASP A 139 21.86 -17.93 21.25
C ASP A 139 22.24 -16.96 22.37
N ARG A 140 21.76 -17.20 23.59
CA ARG A 140 22.14 -16.40 24.77
C ARG A 140 23.65 -16.45 25.02
N LYS A 141 24.26 -17.64 24.91
CA LYS A 141 25.71 -17.80 25.10
C LYS A 141 26.49 -17.00 24.05
N LEU A 142 26.08 -17.06 22.79
CA LEU A 142 26.69 -16.32 21.69
C LEU A 142 26.53 -14.80 21.88
N MET A 143 25.33 -14.35 22.25
CA MET A 143 25.03 -12.95 22.53
C MET A 143 25.93 -12.40 23.64
N VAL A 144 26.05 -13.11 24.76
CA VAL A 144 26.89 -12.68 25.89
C VAL A 144 28.37 -12.64 25.49
N ALA A 145 28.85 -13.64 24.74
CA ALA A 145 30.23 -13.65 24.25
C ALA A 145 30.53 -12.44 23.35
N LYS A 146 29.63 -12.13 22.41
CA LYS A 146 29.75 -10.95 21.54
C LYS A 146 29.71 -9.65 22.34
N LEU A 147 28.79 -9.54 23.30
CA LEU A 147 28.68 -8.35 24.14
C LEU A 147 29.96 -8.10 24.95
N ASN A 148 30.49 -9.14 25.59
CA ASN A 148 31.74 -9.05 26.35
C ASN A 148 32.92 -8.61 25.46
N MET A 149 33.00 -9.15 24.25
CA MET A 149 34.03 -8.75 23.28
C MET A 149 33.94 -7.25 22.96
N VAL A 150 32.76 -6.76 22.60
CA VAL A 150 32.54 -5.33 22.27
C VAL A 150 32.83 -4.42 23.47
N CYS A 151 32.34 -4.77 24.66
CA CYS A 151 32.58 -3.99 25.87
C CYS A 151 34.07 -3.93 26.22
N ASN A 152 34.79 -5.05 26.09
CA ASN A 152 36.23 -5.09 26.35
C ASN A 152 37.02 -4.28 25.32
N GLU A 153 36.62 -4.32 24.05
CA GLU A 153 37.22 -3.50 23.00
C GLU A 153 37.02 -2.00 23.27
N HIS A 154 35.80 -1.59 23.61
CA HIS A 154 35.50 -0.21 23.98
C HIS A 154 36.32 0.25 25.19
N LYS A 155 36.39 -0.59 26.24
CA LYS A 155 37.19 -0.30 27.42
C LYS A 155 38.66 -0.07 27.05
N ARG A 156 39.22 -0.91 26.17
CA ARG A 156 40.60 -0.75 25.68
C ARG A 156 40.79 0.56 24.90
N ARG A 157 39.84 0.93 24.03
CA ARG A 157 39.88 2.20 23.28
C ARG A 157 39.82 3.41 24.20
N SER A 158 38.96 3.39 25.22
CA SER A 158 38.83 4.49 26.19
C SER A 158 40.03 4.62 27.14
N MET A 159 40.85 3.57 27.31
CA MET A 159 42.09 3.66 28.09
C MET A 159 43.24 4.33 27.33
N HIS A 160 43.16 4.41 25.99
CA HIS A 160 44.07 5.25 25.22
C HIS A 160 43.60 6.70 25.35
N LYS A 161 44.39 7.53 26.04
CA LYS A 161 44.19 8.98 26.06
C LYS A 161 44.20 9.48 24.62
N PHE A 162 43.17 10.23 24.22
CA PHE A 162 43.16 10.94 22.95
C PHE A 162 44.42 11.81 22.86
N GLU A 163 45.07 11.82 21.69
CA GLU A 163 46.15 12.77 21.42
C GLU A 163 45.63 14.19 21.67
N GLU A 164 46.45 15.02 22.32
CA GLU A 164 46.12 16.42 22.51
C GLU A 164 45.87 17.06 21.14
N ALA A 165 44.65 17.56 20.95
CA ALA A 165 44.28 18.21 19.70
C ALA A 165 45.22 19.37 19.44
N LYS A 166 45.77 19.44 18.22
CA LYS A 166 46.59 20.58 17.80
C LYS A 166 45.77 21.86 17.97
N PRO A 167 46.36 22.94 18.51
CA PRO A 167 45.66 24.20 18.68
C PRO A 167 45.17 24.72 17.33
N VAL A 168 43.92 25.19 17.31
CA VAL A 168 43.30 25.76 16.10
C VAL A 168 44.02 27.05 15.73
N ASP A 169 44.49 27.14 14.48
CA ASP A 169 45.03 28.37 13.92
C ASP A 169 43.88 29.31 13.52
N VAL A 170 43.47 30.13 14.48
CA VAL A 170 42.39 31.11 14.33
C VAL A 170 42.66 32.08 13.19
N ILE A 171 43.91 32.43 12.93
CA ILE A 171 44.27 33.42 11.90
C ILE A 171 44.04 32.84 10.50
N SER A 172 44.42 31.59 10.28
CA SER A 172 44.15 30.89 9.01
C SER A 172 42.65 30.73 8.78
N ALA A 173 41.88 30.35 9.81
CA ALA A 173 40.42 30.21 9.70
C ALA A 173 39.71 31.53 9.41
N VAL A 174 40.15 32.64 10.03
CA VAL A 174 39.61 33.98 9.77
C VAL A 174 39.93 34.43 8.34
N ARG A 175 41.15 34.17 7.84
CA ARG A 175 41.54 34.51 6.47
C ARG A 175 40.68 33.80 5.44
N GLU A 176 40.52 32.48 5.60
CA GLU A 176 39.67 31.67 4.72
C GLU A 176 38.24 32.22 4.67
N TRP A 177 37.69 32.62 5.83
CA TRP A 177 36.37 33.23 5.91
C TRP A 177 36.27 34.57 5.18
N VAL A 178 37.28 35.43 5.30
CA VAL A 178 37.31 36.72 4.57
C VAL A 178 37.35 36.49 3.07
N GLU A 179 38.13 35.51 2.60
CA GLU A 179 38.22 35.16 1.18
C GLU A 179 36.88 34.64 0.64
N ILE A 180 36.20 33.77 1.40
CA ILE A 180 34.85 33.28 1.04
C ILE A 180 33.85 34.43 0.92
N LEU A 181 33.84 35.35 1.90
CA LEU A 181 32.92 36.49 1.90
C LEU A 181 33.19 37.44 0.72
N ALA A 182 34.46 37.70 0.41
CA ALA A 182 34.84 38.54 -0.73
C ALA A 182 34.41 37.92 -2.06
N ALA A 183 34.60 36.62 -2.25
CA ALA A 183 34.15 35.90 -3.45
C ALA A 183 32.62 35.92 -3.59
N GLN A 184 31.88 35.76 -2.48
CA GLN A 184 30.42 35.84 -2.49
C GLN A 184 29.91 37.24 -2.86
N ASP A 185 30.57 38.30 -2.39
CA ASP A 185 30.18 39.66 -2.73
C ASP A 185 30.41 39.97 -4.22
N GLN A 186 31.55 39.53 -4.76
CA GLN A 186 31.83 39.64 -6.20
C GLN A 186 30.79 38.92 -7.06
N LEU A 187 30.41 37.69 -6.68
CA LEU A 187 29.37 36.94 -7.41
C LEU A 187 28.00 37.63 -7.36
N LYS A 188 27.65 38.27 -6.25
CA LYS A 188 26.41 39.05 -6.15
C LYS A 188 26.42 40.28 -7.05
N GLN A 189 27.53 41.00 -7.09
CA GLN A 189 27.69 42.16 -7.96
C GLN A 189 27.53 41.76 -9.44
N LEU A 190 28.26 40.74 -9.88
CA LEU A 190 28.18 40.22 -11.25
C LEU A 190 26.78 39.68 -11.59
N GLY A 191 26.12 39.02 -10.63
CA GLY A 191 24.75 38.55 -10.80
C GLY A 191 23.73 39.69 -10.94
N ASN A 192 23.95 40.83 -10.28
CA ASN A 192 23.10 42.00 -10.42
C ASN A 192 23.34 42.71 -11.76
N GLU A 193 24.59 42.80 -12.21
CA GLU A 193 24.94 43.33 -13.54
C GLU A 193 24.27 42.52 -14.65
N LEU A 194 24.38 41.19 -14.60
CA LEU A 194 23.79 40.30 -15.59
C LEU A 194 22.25 40.37 -15.59
N LYS A 195 21.62 40.45 -14.41
CA LYS A 195 20.17 40.67 -14.31
C LYS A 195 19.74 42.03 -14.86
N SER A 196 20.59 43.05 -14.74
CA SER A 196 20.34 44.37 -15.33
C SER A 196 20.49 44.36 -16.85
N GLU A 197 21.46 43.63 -17.38
CA GLU A 197 21.70 43.47 -18.82
C GLU A 197 20.54 42.73 -19.51
N PHE A 198 20.07 41.63 -18.92
CA PHE A 198 19.00 40.77 -19.45
C PHE A 198 17.67 40.99 -18.72
N LYS A 199 17.31 42.26 -18.53
CA LYS A 199 16.11 42.63 -17.74
C LYS A 199 14.81 42.09 -18.35
N ASP A 200 14.75 41.92 -19.67
CA ASP A 200 13.63 41.33 -20.37
C ASP A 200 13.38 39.87 -19.93
N VAL A 201 14.44 39.07 -19.78
CA VAL A 201 14.37 37.67 -19.35
C VAL A 201 14.18 37.54 -17.84
N PHE A 202 14.85 38.37 -17.03
CA PHE A 202 14.83 38.28 -15.57
C PHE A 202 13.79 39.18 -14.89
N SER A 203 12.94 39.84 -15.67
CA SER A 203 11.79 40.57 -15.13
C SER A 203 10.78 39.62 -14.47
N PRO A 204 10.03 40.08 -13.46
CA PRO A 204 8.94 39.30 -12.89
C PRO A 204 7.96 38.88 -13.99
N ILE A 205 7.52 37.62 -13.95
CA ILE A 205 6.54 37.10 -14.90
C ILE A 205 5.28 37.99 -14.86
N PRO A 206 4.81 38.50 -16.00
CA PRO A 206 3.65 39.37 -16.05
C PRO A 206 2.40 38.67 -15.51
N HIS A 207 1.45 39.46 -15.01
CA HIS A 207 0.19 38.92 -14.50
C HIS A 207 -0.61 38.28 -15.64
N HIS A 208 -1.43 37.26 -15.34
CA HIS A 208 -2.18 36.54 -16.36
C HIS A 208 -3.11 37.42 -17.20
N SER A 209 -3.52 38.58 -16.67
CA SER A 209 -4.33 39.59 -17.38
C SER A 209 -3.56 40.35 -18.47
N ASP A 210 -2.23 40.33 -18.41
CA ASP A 210 -1.33 41.02 -19.35
C ASP A 210 -0.77 40.05 -20.41
N LEU A 211 -1.16 38.76 -20.36
CA LEU A 211 -0.76 37.75 -21.33
C LEU A 211 -1.63 37.85 -22.60
N PRO A 212 -1.06 37.61 -23.78
CA PRO A 212 -1.82 37.63 -25.03
C PRO A 212 -2.91 36.54 -25.02
N THR A 213 -4.16 36.93 -25.22
CA THR A 213 -5.33 36.03 -25.30
C THR A 213 -5.38 35.18 -26.58
N ASP A 214 -4.47 35.40 -27.51
CA ASP A 214 -4.58 34.91 -28.89
C ASP A 214 -3.91 33.55 -29.12
N PHE A 215 -3.31 32.95 -28.08
CA PHE A 215 -2.69 31.63 -28.15
C PHE A 215 -3.60 30.56 -27.55
N TYR A 216 -4.31 29.84 -28.43
CA TYR A 216 -5.08 28.66 -28.05
C TYR A 216 -4.25 27.39 -28.28
N CYS A 217 -3.97 26.65 -27.21
CA CYS A 217 -3.52 25.26 -27.31
C CYS A 217 -4.77 24.36 -27.33
N ARG A 218 -5.04 23.71 -28.46
CA ARG A 218 -6.09 22.67 -28.53
C ARG A 218 -5.49 21.35 -28.04
N ILE A 219 -6.12 20.76 -27.03
CA ILE A 219 -5.89 19.37 -26.59
C ILE A 219 -6.68 18.44 -27.50
#